data_AF-A0A662Q7U7-F1
#
_entry.id   AF-A0A662Q7U7-F1
#
_cell.length_a   1.000
_cell.length_b   1.000
_cell.length_c   1.000
_cell.angle_alpha   90.00
_cell.angle_beta   90.00
_cell.angle_gamma   90.00
#
_symmetry.space_group_name_H-M   'P 1'
#
loop_
_entity.id
_entity.type
_entity.pdbx_description
1 polymer ?
#
loop_
_entity_poly.entity_id
_entity_poly.type
_entity_poly.pdbx_seq_one_letter_code
_entity_poly.pdbx_strand_id
1 'polypeptide(L)' 'MSKGYTIARLERRGETFEILVDPDNALKYRMGERIPISKIVVYEEVYRDARKGIRAGEE' A
#
# COMPACT_ATOMS: atom_id res chain seq x y z
N MET A 1 -19.66 -7.06 -1.55
CA MET A 1 -19.04 -5.77 -1.91
C MET A 1 -17.56 -5.88 -1.64
N SER A 2 -16.74 -6.08 -2.68
CA SER A 2 -15.30 -6.21 -2.54
C SER A 2 -14.72 -4.90 -2.01
N LYS A 3 -13.92 -4.97 -0.95
CA LYS A 3 -13.16 -3.83 -0.41
C LYS A 3 -12.49 -3.09 -1.56
N GLY A 4 -12.74 -1.78 -1.71
CA GLY A 4 -12.17 -0.95 -2.76
C GLY A 4 -10.66 -0.70 -2.63
N TYR A 5 -9.96 -1.54 -1.87
CA TYR A 5 -8.54 -1.44 -1.62
C TYR A 5 -7.94 -2.82 -1.32
N THR A 6 -6.66 -2.98 -1.61
CA THR A 6 -5.84 -4.14 -1.23
C THR A 6 -4.59 -3.69 -0.50
N ILE A 7 -3.84 -4.64 0.07
CA ILE A 7 -2.59 -4.38 0.78
C ILE A 7 -1.43 -4.71 -0.15
N ALA A 8 -0.59 -3.72 -0.43
CA ALA A 8 0.74 -3.97 -0.97
C ALA A 8 1.72 -4.09 0.22
N ARG A 9 2.49 -5.18 0.25
CA ARG A 9 3.43 -5.50 1.33
C ARG A 9 4.87 -5.54 0.83
N LEU A 10 5.78 -4.99 1.62
CA LEU A 10 7.22 -5.11 1.48
C LEU A 10 7.82 -5.61 2.78
N GLU A 11 8.64 -6.67 2.70
CA GLU A 11 9.43 -7.16 3.83
C GLU A 11 10.91 -6.88 3.57
N ARG A 12 11.57 -6.16 4.48
CA ARG A 12 12.97 -5.76 4.33
C ARG A 12 13.64 -5.65 5.70
N ARG A 13 14.84 -6.23 5.85
CA ARG A 13 15.64 -6.17 7.10
C ARG A 13 14.88 -6.66 8.36
N GLY A 14 14.00 -7.64 8.20
CA GLY A 14 13.19 -8.17 9.31
C GLY A 14 11.96 -7.32 9.65
N GLU A 15 11.73 -6.24 8.91
CA GLU A 15 10.57 -5.36 9.09
C GLU A 15 9.54 -5.55 7.98
N THR A 16 8.27 -5.39 8.33
CA THR A 16 7.13 -5.43 7.40
C THR A 16 6.58 -4.02 7.23
N PHE A 17 6.38 -3.63 5.97
CA PHE A 17 5.77 -2.38 5.57
C PHE A 17 4.58 -2.67 4.67
N GLU A 18 3.44 -2.07 4.99
CA GLU A 18 2.17 -2.26 4.30
C GLU A 18 1.58 -0.90 3.94
N ILE A 19 1.01 -0.81 2.75
CA ILE A 19 0.23 0.35 2.29
C ILE A 19 -1.10 -0.13 1.72
N LEU A 20 -2.13 0.70 1.86
CA LEU A 20 -3.43 0.47 1.23
C LEU A 20 -3.41 1.06 -0.17
N VAL A 21 -3.75 0.25 -1.17
CA VAL A 21 -3.73 0.65 -2.57
C VAL A 21 -5.03 0.32 -3.29
N ASP A 22 -5.38 1.12 -4.30
CA ASP A 22 -6.35 0.76 -5.32
C ASP A 22 -5.78 -0.41 -6.16
N PRO A 23 -6.46 -1.57 -6.23
CA PRO A 23 -5.91 -2.76 -6.90
C PRO A 23 -5.62 -2.55 -8.39
N ASP A 24 -6.49 -1.82 -9.09
CA ASP A 24 -6.42 -1.67 -10.55
C ASP A 24 -5.30 -0.70 -10.93
N ASN A 25 -5.23 0.46 -10.27
CA ASN A 25 -4.16 1.43 -10.48
C ASN A 25 -2.80 0.88 -10.04
N ALA A 26 -2.75 0.10 -8.95
CA ALA A 26 -1.52 -0.57 -8.52
C ALA A 26 -1.03 -1.60 -9.55
N LEU A 27 -1.94 -2.39 -10.14
CA LEU A 27 -1.59 -3.37 -11.17
C LEU A 27 -1.03 -2.68 -12.43
N LYS A 28 -1.73 -1.66 -12.95
CA LYS A 28 -1.28 -0.88 -14.12
C LYS A 28 0.08 -0.24 -13.89
N TYR A 29 0.31 0.35 -12.72
CA TYR A 29 1.61 0.90 -12.34
C TYR A 29 2.70 -0.17 -12.37
N ARG A 30 2.43 -1.37 -11.84
CA ARG A 30 3.37 -2.50 -11.93
C ARG A 30 3.62 -2.99 -13.35
N MET A 31 2.67 -2.82 -14.26
CA MET A 31 2.82 -3.14 -15.69
C MET A 31 3.61 -2.07 -16.48
N GLY A 32 4.04 -0.99 -15.82
CA GLY A 32 4.87 0.06 -16.42
C GLY A 32 4.10 1.30 -16.86
N GLU A 33 2.79 1.38 -16.59
CA GLU A 33 2.02 2.59 -16.85
C GLU A 33 2.45 3.73 -15.90
N ARG A 34 2.47 4.96 -16.42
CA ARG A 34 2.74 6.16 -15.63
C ARG A 34 1.48 6.63 -14.93
N ILE A 35 1.22 6.10 -13.75
CA ILE A 35 0.12 6.50 -12.87
C ILE A 35 0.68 7.30 -11.69
N PRO A 36 0.12 8.47 -11.36
CA PRO A 36 0.50 9.21 -10.16
C PRO A 36 0.28 8.38 -8.89
N ILE A 37 1.26 8.36 -7.98
CA ILE A 37 1.18 7.58 -6.73
C ILE A 37 -0.04 7.97 -5.88
N SER A 38 -0.45 9.24 -5.91
CA SER A 38 -1.66 9.72 -5.22
C SER A 38 -2.98 9.12 -5.73
N LYS A 39 -2.98 8.51 -6.93
CA LYS A 39 -4.12 7.74 -7.45
C LYS A 39 -4.06 6.25 -7.12
N ILE A 40 -2.91 5.79 -6.63
CA ILE A 40 -2.67 4.38 -6.27
C ILE A 40 -2.88 4.20 -4.77
N VAL A 41 -2.32 5.09 -3.96
CA VAL A 41 -2.31 4.99 -2.51
C VAL A 41 -3.61 5.58 -1.93
N VAL A 42 -4.28 4.82 -1.06
CA VAL A 42 -5.56 5.22 -0.46
C VAL A 42 -5.36 6.21 0.70
N TYR A 43 -4.28 6.03 1.47
CA TYR A 43 -3.86 6.93 2.55
C TYR A 43 -2.35 7.09 2.52
N GLU A 44 -1.85 8.31 2.70
CA GLU A 44 -0.42 8.64 2.75
C GLU A 44 0.22 8.17 4.08
N GLU A 45 0.06 6.89 4.39
CA GLU A 45 0.44 6.27 5.66
C GLU A 45 1.07 4.90 5.36
N VAL A 46 2.13 4.57 6.12
CA VAL A 46 2.78 3.26 6.09
C VAL A 46 2.44 2.51 7.37
N TYR A 47 2.10 1.23 7.24
CA TYR A 47 1.68 0.38 8.35
C TYR A 47 2.67 -0.77 8.55
N ARG A 48 2.81 -1.27 9.78
CA ARG A 48 3.39 -2.61 10.05
C ARG A 48 2.33 -3.70 9.90
N ASP A 49 1.07 -3.35 10.20
CA ASP A 49 -0.10 -4.21 10.03
C ASP A 49 -1.32 -3.32 9.71
N ALA A 50 -1.64 -3.17 8.42
CA ALA A 50 -2.72 -2.31 7.94
C ALA A 50 -4.10 -2.86 8.29
N ARG A 51 -4.22 -4.17 8.55
CA ARG A 51 -5.50 -4.79 8.99
C ARG A 51 -5.82 -4.42 10.42
N LYS A 52 -4.80 -4.20 11.25
CA LYS A 52 -4.94 -3.75 12.64
C LYS A 52 -4.77 -2.24 12.81
N GLY A 53 -4.45 -1.52 11.74
CA GLY A 53 -4.20 -0.07 11.78
C GLY A 53 -2.90 0.32 12.51
N ILE A 54 -1.96 -0.61 12.65
CA ILE A 54 -0.68 -0.36 13.33
C ILE A 54 0.24 0.36 12.35
N ARG A 55 0.47 1.66 12.57
CA ARG A 55 1.37 2.48 11.75
C ARG A 55 2.82 2.06 11.97
N ALA A 56 3.63 2.15 10.92
CA ALA A 56 5.08 2.16 11.07
C ALA A 56 5.42 3.51 11.70
N GLY A 57 5.91 3.49 12.95
CA GLY A 57 6.36 4.71 13.60
C GLY A 57 7.51 5.34 12.83
N GLU A 58 7.63 6.66 12.92
CA GLU A 58 8.88 7.35 12.60
C GLU A 58 9.86 7.02 13.74
N GLU A 59 10.87 6.18 13.46
CA GLU A 59 12.05 6.08 14.34
C GLU A 59 13.01 7.24 14.08
#